data_AF-A0A8C4YCA1-F1
#
_entry.id   AF-A0A8C4YCA1-F1
#
_cell.length_a   1.000
_cell.length_b   1.000
_cell.length_c   1.000
_cell.angle_alpha   90.00
_cell.angle_beta   90.00
_cell.angle_gamma   90.00
#
_symmetry.space_group_name_H-M   'P 1'
#
loop_
_entity.id
_entity.type
_entity.pdbx_description
1 polymer ?
#
loop_
_entity_poly.entity_id
_entity_poly.type
_entity_poly.pdbx_seq_one_letter_code
_entity_poly.pdbx_strand_id
1 'polypeptide(L)'
;MASSIEQEFQEIDSANDWQARYLEIRHKANDYPHRVAKYPENRNRNRYRDVSPYDHSRVKLQNTENDYINASLVVIEEAQRNYILTQGPLPNTCCHFWLMVWQQKTRAVVMLNRIVEKESVKCAQYWPTEEEEVMMFKETGFCVRLVSEDIKSYYTVHLLQLENISSGESRMISHYHYTTWPDFGVPESPASFLNFLFKVRESGSLSPEHGPAVIHCSAGIGRSGTFSLVDTCLVLMEKKDLSSVDIKQVLLDMRKYRMGLIQTPDQLRFSYMAVIEGAKFIMGDSTIQKRWKELSKEDQAPSSDQSPPHPTRINTEKYNGNSVGVEKQEQIGEKTNTELSIKVQDTMDGSIESTVRKRLREDRKAHTAQKVHQMKQKLSETERKRKRPRLTDI
;
A
#
# COMPACT_ATOMS: atom_id res chain seq x y z
N MET A 1 -1.61 31.25 21.32
CA MET A 1 -1.01 30.20 22.16
C MET A 1 -0.95 28.95 21.32
N ALA A 2 0.19 28.25 21.26
CA ALA A 2 0.29 27.00 20.51
C ALA A 2 -0.70 25.98 21.10
N SER A 3 -1.35 25.18 20.25
CA SER A 3 -2.24 24.11 20.73
C SER A 3 -1.45 23.07 21.54
N SER A 4 -2.11 22.32 22.43
CA SER A 4 -1.47 21.25 23.21
C SER A 4 -0.70 20.25 22.33
N ILE A 5 -1.18 20.01 21.10
CA ILE A 5 -0.55 19.11 20.13
C ILE A 5 0.71 19.72 19.53
N GLU A 6 0.71 21.04 19.25
CA GLU A 6 1.90 21.74 18.76
C GLU A 6 3.01 21.78 19.82
N GLN A 7 2.64 21.97 21.10
CA GLN A 7 3.59 21.91 22.20
C GLN A 7 4.20 20.51 22.33
N GLU A 8 3.35 19.46 22.38
CA GLU A 8 3.82 18.08 22.41
C GLU A 8 4.74 17.75 21.21
N PHE A 9 4.36 18.18 20.01
CA PHE A 9 5.19 18.00 18.81
C PHE A 9 6.56 18.65 18.97
N GLN A 10 6.62 19.91 19.39
CA GLN A 10 7.87 20.65 19.57
C GLN A 10 8.77 20.00 20.64
N GLU A 11 8.19 19.51 21.73
CA GLU A 11 8.91 18.80 22.78
C GLU A 11 9.55 17.51 22.25
N ILE A 12 8.77 16.68 21.54
CA ILE A 12 9.28 15.42 20.97
C ILE A 12 10.32 15.69 19.88
N ASP A 13 10.09 16.70 19.02
CA ASP A 13 10.97 17.01 17.89
C ASP A 13 12.30 17.61 18.34
N SER A 14 12.29 18.53 19.31
CA SER A 14 13.50 19.12 19.88
C SER A 14 14.34 18.10 20.65
N ALA A 15 13.71 17.09 21.26
CA ALA A 15 14.38 15.98 21.93
C ALA A 15 14.78 14.84 20.97
N ASN A 16 14.37 14.87 19.69
CA ASN A 16 14.53 13.78 18.73
C ASN A 16 14.00 12.43 19.25
N ASP A 17 12.85 12.45 19.92
CA ASP A 17 12.32 11.33 20.73
C ASP A 17 11.23 10.50 20.01
N TRP A 18 11.01 10.73 18.71
CA TRP A 18 9.96 10.06 17.93
C TRP A 18 10.05 8.52 17.97
N GLN A 19 11.26 7.97 17.99
CA GLN A 19 11.46 6.53 18.09
C GLN A 19 10.91 5.97 19.41
N ALA A 20 11.16 6.63 20.54
CA ALA A 20 10.69 6.16 21.83
C ALA A 20 9.17 6.26 21.93
N ARG A 21 8.59 7.37 21.46
CA ARG A 21 7.12 7.57 21.43
C ARG A 21 6.42 6.54 20.56
N TYR A 22 6.98 6.23 19.39
CA TYR A 22 6.47 5.17 18.54
C TYR A 22 6.51 3.80 19.22
N LEU A 23 7.61 3.47 19.90
CA LEU A 23 7.75 2.21 20.64
C LEU A 23 6.81 2.13 21.84
N GLU A 24 6.57 3.24 22.54
CA GLU A 24 5.61 3.34 23.63
C GLU A 24 4.20 2.94 23.17
N ILE A 25 3.74 3.50 22.04
CA ILE A 25 2.44 3.16 21.43
C ILE A 25 2.41 1.69 21.01
N ARG A 26 3.52 1.16 20.47
CA ARG A 26 3.61 -0.26 20.11
C ARG A 26 3.49 -1.17 21.33
N HIS A 27 4.08 -0.81 22.46
CA HIS A 27 4.00 -1.61 23.69
C HIS A 27 2.64 -1.50 24.38
N LYS A 28 1.97 -0.35 24.27
CA LYS A 28 0.62 -0.12 24.82
C LYS A 28 -0.50 -0.70 23.94
N ALA A 29 -0.24 -0.97 22.66
CA ALA A 29 -1.26 -1.49 21.76
C ALA A 29 -1.69 -2.90 22.18
N ASN A 30 -3.00 -3.09 22.29
CA ASN A 30 -3.59 -4.40 22.56
C ASN A 30 -3.40 -5.34 21.37
N ASP A 31 -3.13 -6.61 21.67
CA ASP A 31 -3.18 -7.71 20.70
C ASP A 31 -4.48 -8.49 20.90
N TYR A 32 -5.23 -8.68 19.81
CA TYR A 32 -6.50 -9.39 19.82
C TYR A 32 -6.40 -10.67 18.97
N PRO A 33 -7.26 -11.68 19.23
CA PRO A 33 -7.29 -12.89 18.42
C PRO A 33 -7.53 -12.59 16.94
N HIS A 34 -6.79 -13.29 16.07
CA HIS A 34 -6.90 -13.24 14.61
C HIS A 34 -6.81 -14.67 14.02
N ARG A 35 -7.52 -15.61 14.66
CA ARG A 35 -7.45 -17.05 14.40
C ARG A 35 -7.94 -17.40 12.99
N VAL A 36 -9.02 -16.77 12.53
CA VAL A 36 -9.61 -17.06 11.21
C VAL A 36 -8.61 -16.76 10.09
N ALA A 37 -7.84 -15.67 10.24
CA ALA A 37 -6.80 -15.30 9.30
C ALA A 37 -5.66 -16.33 9.19
N LYS A 38 -5.46 -17.16 10.21
CA LYS A 38 -4.39 -18.17 10.27
C LYS A 38 -4.84 -19.57 9.84
N TYR A 39 -6.13 -19.77 9.52
CA TYR A 39 -6.59 -21.06 9.01
C TYR A 39 -5.88 -21.42 7.68
N PRO A 40 -5.53 -22.70 7.45
CA PRO A 40 -4.78 -23.13 6.27
C PRO A 40 -5.40 -22.66 4.94
N GLU A 41 -6.72 -22.73 4.81
CA GLU A 41 -7.50 -22.32 3.65
C GLU A 41 -7.43 -20.81 3.36
N ASN A 42 -7.08 -19.99 4.35
CA ASN A 42 -6.98 -18.53 4.24
C ASN A 42 -5.55 -18.06 3.95
N ARG A 43 -4.56 -18.96 3.93
CA ARG A 43 -3.15 -18.60 3.70
C ARG A 43 -2.93 -17.88 2.38
N ASN A 44 -3.63 -18.30 1.31
CA ASN A 44 -3.53 -17.69 -0.02
C ASN A 44 -4.38 -16.40 -0.17
N ARG A 45 -5.14 -16.00 0.86
CA ARG A 45 -5.89 -14.74 0.91
C ARG A 45 -5.15 -13.64 1.67
N ASN A 46 -3.98 -13.96 2.23
CA ASN A 46 -3.13 -13.03 2.98
C ASN A 46 -1.88 -12.68 2.18
N ARG A 47 -1.65 -11.38 1.94
CA ARG A 47 -0.44 -10.91 1.27
C ARG A 47 0.80 -11.05 2.16
N TYR A 48 0.64 -10.76 3.45
CA TYR A 48 1.72 -10.81 4.43
C TYR A 48 1.34 -11.74 5.59
N ARG A 49 2.28 -12.60 6.01
CA ARG A 49 2.04 -13.59 7.07
C ARG A 49 1.83 -12.94 8.44
N ASP A 50 2.46 -11.80 8.66
CA ASP A 50 2.54 -11.03 9.90
C ASP A 50 1.49 -9.90 9.99
N VAL A 51 0.63 -9.74 8.97
CA VAL A 51 -0.45 -8.74 8.97
C VAL A 51 -1.78 -9.44 8.78
N SER A 52 -2.62 -9.43 9.81
CA SER A 52 -3.91 -10.13 9.82
C SER A 52 -4.99 -9.26 10.46
N PRO A 53 -6.25 -9.34 10.01
CA PRO A 53 -7.36 -8.67 10.69
C PRO A 53 -7.68 -9.41 12.00
N TYR A 54 -8.08 -8.68 13.04
CA TYR A 54 -8.60 -9.30 14.25
C TYR A 54 -9.98 -9.91 14.01
N ASP A 55 -10.29 -11.01 14.70
CA ASP A 55 -11.52 -11.78 14.48
C ASP A 55 -12.79 -10.96 14.78
N HIS A 56 -12.72 -10.05 15.76
CA HIS A 56 -13.87 -9.24 16.19
C HIS A 56 -14.17 -8.07 15.25
N SER A 57 -13.19 -7.60 14.48
CA SER A 57 -13.30 -6.43 13.60
C SER A 57 -13.18 -6.78 12.12
N ARG A 58 -12.87 -8.04 11.76
CA ARG A 58 -12.75 -8.45 10.36
C ARG A 58 -14.05 -8.23 9.60
N VAL A 59 -13.93 -7.77 8.36
CA VAL A 59 -15.07 -7.79 7.44
C VAL A 59 -15.36 -9.24 7.05
N LYS A 60 -16.64 -9.61 7.04
CA LYS A 60 -17.10 -10.95 6.66
C LYS A 60 -17.85 -10.85 5.34
N LEU A 61 -17.39 -11.59 4.34
CA LEU A 61 -18.06 -11.67 3.06
C LEU A 61 -19.31 -12.54 3.20
N GLN A 62 -20.42 -12.09 2.60
CA GLN A 62 -21.66 -12.88 2.52
C GLN A 62 -21.76 -13.57 1.16
N ASN A 63 -22.59 -14.61 1.05
CA ASN A 63 -22.87 -15.34 -0.20
C ASN A 63 -21.61 -15.94 -0.86
N THR A 64 -20.67 -16.44 -0.04
CA THR A 64 -19.47 -17.16 -0.47
C THR A 64 -19.22 -18.32 0.51
N GLU A 65 -18.60 -19.40 0.04
CA GLU A 65 -18.25 -20.55 0.89
C GLU A 65 -17.27 -20.18 2.00
N ASN A 66 -16.39 -19.20 1.74
CA ASN A 66 -15.39 -18.74 2.69
C ASN A 66 -15.51 -17.22 2.88
N ASP A 67 -16.01 -16.83 4.05
CA ASP A 67 -16.31 -15.45 4.46
C ASP A 67 -15.07 -14.55 4.66
N TYR A 68 -13.86 -15.10 4.50
CA TYR A 68 -12.62 -14.43 4.85
C TYR A 68 -12.11 -13.48 3.75
N ILE A 69 -11.81 -12.25 4.17
CA ILE A 69 -11.00 -11.27 3.47
C ILE A 69 -10.08 -10.57 4.50
N ASN A 70 -8.84 -10.23 4.14
CA ASN A 70 -7.93 -9.49 5.01
C ASN A 70 -8.30 -7.99 5.05
N ALA A 71 -9.40 -7.69 5.74
CA ALA A 71 -9.93 -6.34 5.92
C ALA A 71 -10.49 -6.18 7.33
N SER A 72 -10.35 -5.00 7.92
CA SER A 72 -10.85 -4.66 9.26
C SER A 72 -11.76 -3.44 9.19
N LEU A 73 -12.95 -3.53 9.77
CA LEU A 73 -13.81 -2.39 10.03
C LEU A 73 -13.29 -1.65 11.28
N VAL A 74 -12.75 -0.46 11.09
CA VAL A 74 -12.29 0.44 12.15
C VAL A 74 -13.39 1.44 12.44
N VAL A 75 -13.94 1.39 13.65
CA VAL A 75 -15.07 2.22 14.09
C VAL A 75 -14.57 3.24 15.09
N ILE A 76 -14.76 4.52 14.81
CA ILE A 76 -14.46 5.61 15.74
C ILE A 76 -15.77 6.30 16.09
N GLU A 77 -16.44 5.79 17.12
CA GLU A 77 -17.79 6.21 17.53
C GLU A 77 -17.85 7.70 17.82
N GLU A 78 -16.87 8.23 18.54
CA GLU A 78 -16.80 9.65 18.89
C GLU A 78 -16.68 10.56 17.65
N ALA A 79 -15.87 10.14 16.66
CA ALA A 79 -15.77 10.83 15.39
C ALA A 79 -16.98 10.57 14.48
N GLN A 80 -17.85 9.61 14.81
CA GLN A 80 -18.87 9.04 13.92
C GLN A 80 -18.29 8.74 12.54
N ARG A 81 -17.10 8.14 12.54
CA ARG A 81 -16.33 7.86 11.32
C ARG A 81 -15.90 6.41 11.32
N ASN A 82 -16.17 5.74 10.20
CA ASN A 82 -15.88 4.33 10.00
C ASN A 82 -15.05 4.14 8.74
N TYR A 83 -14.08 3.23 8.81
CA TYR A 83 -13.22 2.89 7.69
C TYR A 83 -13.12 1.37 7.54
N ILE A 84 -12.94 0.90 6.32
CA ILE A 84 -12.46 -0.46 6.09
C ILE A 84 -11.00 -0.37 5.69
N LEU A 85 -10.10 -0.83 6.56
CA LEU A 85 -8.67 -0.91 6.26
C LEU A 85 -8.33 -2.33 5.78
N THR A 86 -7.81 -2.43 4.55
CA THR A 86 -7.55 -3.71 3.88
C THR A 86 -6.17 -3.75 3.23
N GLN A 87 -5.65 -4.95 2.98
CA GLN A 87 -4.44 -5.12 2.16
C GLN A 87 -4.71 -4.76 0.69
N GLY A 88 -3.66 -4.46 -0.06
CA GLY A 88 -3.72 -4.38 -1.52
C GLY A 88 -4.12 -5.74 -2.09
N PRO A 89 -5.21 -5.83 -2.88
CA PRO A 89 -5.72 -7.11 -3.40
C PRO A 89 -4.63 -7.97 -4.03
N LEU A 90 -4.71 -9.28 -3.79
CA LEU A 90 -3.98 -10.30 -4.53
C LEU A 90 -4.77 -10.65 -5.80
N PRO A 91 -4.14 -11.25 -6.83
CA PRO A 91 -4.86 -11.66 -8.05
C PRO A 91 -6.11 -12.51 -7.76
N ASN A 92 -6.01 -13.45 -6.81
CA ASN A 92 -7.10 -14.33 -6.39
C ASN A 92 -8.07 -13.68 -5.37
N THR A 93 -7.87 -12.41 -5.02
CA THR A 93 -8.75 -11.69 -4.08
C THR A 93 -9.32 -10.39 -4.64
N CYS A 94 -9.10 -10.06 -5.91
CA CYS A 94 -9.73 -8.90 -6.55
C CYS A 94 -11.26 -9.04 -6.58
N CYS A 95 -11.78 -10.24 -6.89
CA CYS A 95 -13.22 -10.52 -6.85
C CYS A 95 -13.82 -10.32 -5.44
N HIS A 96 -13.15 -10.86 -4.42
CA HIS A 96 -13.51 -10.68 -3.02
C HIS A 96 -13.49 -9.21 -2.57
N PHE A 97 -12.54 -8.41 -3.08
CA PHE A 97 -12.46 -6.98 -2.80
C PHE A 97 -13.69 -6.23 -3.32
N TRP A 98 -14.10 -6.47 -4.58
CA TRP A 98 -15.28 -5.81 -5.14
C TRP A 98 -16.59 -6.31 -4.52
N LEU A 99 -16.67 -7.59 -4.15
CA LEU A 99 -17.78 -8.12 -3.35
C LEU A 99 -17.89 -7.38 -2.02
N MET A 100 -16.76 -7.13 -1.33
CA MET A 100 -16.74 -6.35 -0.09
C MET A 100 -17.22 -4.91 -0.32
N VAL A 101 -16.68 -4.21 -1.33
CA VAL A 101 -17.09 -2.84 -1.69
C VAL A 101 -18.61 -2.76 -1.92
N TRP A 102 -19.16 -3.73 -2.63
CA TRP A 102 -20.61 -3.84 -2.87
C TRP A 102 -21.42 -4.05 -1.58
N GLN A 103 -21.07 -5.07 -0.80
CA GLN A 103 -21.81 -5.46 0.41
C GLN A 103 -21.77 -4.37 1.47
N GLN A 104 -20.64 -3.68 1.57
CA GLN A 104 -20.44 -2.61 2.55
C GLN A 104 -21.01 -1.28 2.08
N LYS A 105 -21.58 -1.19 0.87
CA LYS A 105 -22.14 0.04 0.28
C LYS A 105 -21.11 1.18 0.24
N THR A 106 -19.86 0.83 0.02
CA THR A 106 -18.74 1.77 -0.06
C THR A 106 -18.91 2.69 -1.27
N ARG A 107 -18.66 3.99 -1.08
CA ARG A 107 -18.65 4.98 -2.16
C ARG A 107 -17.24 5.38 -2.61
N ALA A 108 -16.28 5.35 -1.70
CA ALA A 108 -14.89 5.69 -1.99
C ALA A 108 -13.92 4.55 -1.67
N VAL A 109 -13.01 4.31 -2.60
CA VAL A 109 -11.80 3.51 -2.40
C VAL A 109 -10.60 4.45 -2.43
N VAL A 110 -9.76 4.41 -1.40
CA VAL A 110 -8.53 5.20 -1.28
C VAL A 110 -7.33 4.27 -1.35
N MET A 111 -6.58 4.33 -2.46
CA MET A 111 -5.38 3.57 -2.74
C MET A 111 -4.14 4.42 -2.51
N LEU A 112 -3.28 4.01 -1.58
CA LEU A 112 -2.12 4.80 -1.14
C LEU A 112 -0.77 4.18 -1.58
N ASN A 113 -0.76 3.29 -2.57
CA ASN A 113 0.44 2.65 -3.09
C ASN A 113 0.40 2.53 -4.61
N ARG A 114 1.56 2.35 -5.23
CA ARG A 114 1.64 1.91 -6.63
C ARG A 114 1.56 0.38 -6.71
N ILE A 115 1.13 -0.14 -7.85
CA ILE A 115 1.08 -1.59 -8.12
C ILE A 115 2.46 -2.21 -7.92
N VAL A 116 3.50 -1.56 -8.43
CA VAL A 116 4.90 -1.94 -8.26
C VAL A 116 5.64 -0.85 -7.49
N GLU A 117 6.38 -1.22 -6.45
CA GLU A 117 7.26 -0.33 -5.70
C GLU A 117 8.58 -1.05 -5.40
N LYS A 118 9.71 -0.39 -5.66
CA LYS A 118 11.05 -0.98 -5.51
C LYS A 118 11.14 -2.37 -6.17
N GLU A 119 10.67 -2.45 -7.42
CA GLU A 119 10.68 -3.68 -8.25
C GLU A 119 9.83 -4.84 -7.71
N SER A 120 8.96 -4.60 -6.73
CA SER A 120 8.10 -5.63 -6.13
C SER A 120 6.62 -5.31 -6.34
N VAL A 121 5.83 -6.31 -6.71
CA VAL A 121 4.37 -6.18 -6.81
C VAL A 121 3.75 -6.04 -5.41
N LYS A 122 3.18 -4.87 -5.13
CA LYS A 122 2.55 -4.48 -3.85
C LYS A 122 1.04 -4.59 -3.85
N CYS A 123 0.41 -4.61 -5.01
CA CYS A 123 -1.03 -4.69 -5.23
C CYS A 123 -1.27 -5.30 -6.61
N ALA A 124 -2.34 -6.07 -6.82
CA ALA A 124 -2.78 -6.45 -8.16
C ALA A 124 -3.39 -5.24 -8.88
N GLN A 125 -3.40 -5.24 -10.22
CA GLN A 125 -4.29 -4.38 -11.00
C GLN A 125 -5.71 -4.91 -10.77
N TYR A 126 -6.52 -4.20 -9.98
CA TYR A 126 -7.85 -4.65 -9.58
C TYR A 126 -8.97 -3.76 -10.14
N TRP A 127 -8.64 -2.70 -10.86
CA TRP A 127 -9.55 -1.84 -11.60
C TRP A 127 -9.12 -1.78 -13.07
N PRO A 128 -10.04 -1.55 -14.02
CA PRO A 128 -9.70 -1.41 -15.43
C PRO A 128 -8.86 -0.17 -15.69
N THR A 129 -7.92 -0.27 -16.63
CA THR A 129 -7.24 0.89 -17.24
C THR A 129 -8.01 1.37 -18.48
N GLU A 130 -7.60 2.49 -19.08
CA GLU A 130 -8.16 2.95 -20.36
C GLU A 130 -8.07 1.90 -21.48
N GLU A 131 -7.06 1.03 -21.45
CA GLU A 131 -6.86 -0.03 -22.43
C GLU A 131 -7.80 -1.22 -22.24
N GLU A 132 -8.11 -1.56 -20.98
CA GLU A 132 -8.96 -2.71 -20.65
C GLU A 132 -10.46 -2.36 -20.67
N GLU A 133 -10.81 -1.09 -20.40
CA GLU A 133 -12.16 -0.50 -20.22
C GLU A 133 -13.05 -1.17 -19.15
N VAL A 134 -13.01 -2.50 -19.04
CA VAL A 134 -13.82 -3.35 -18.18
C VAL A 134 -13.02 -4.52 -17.60
N MET A 135 -13.24 -4.81 -16.31
CA MET A 135 -12.77 -6.03 -15.65
C MET A 135 -13.94 -6.88 -15.16
N MET A 136 -13.90 -8.18 -15.46
CA MET A 136 -14.93 -9.14 -15.09
C MET A 136 -14.46 -10.04 -13.95
N PHE A 137 -15.21 -10.06 -12.85
CA PHE A 137 -14.98 -10.90 -11.66
C PHE A 137 -16.12 -11.91 -11.54
N LYS A 138 -16.07 -12.95 -12.39
CA LYS A 138 -17.14 -13.94 -12.54
C LYS A 138 -17.40 -14.73 -11.27
N GLU A 139 -16.36 -14.98 -10.47
CA GLU A 139 -16.42 -15.73 -9.22
C GLU A 139 -17.36 -15.09 -8.20
N THR A 140 -17.51 -13.77 -8.25
CA THR A 140 -18.39 -13.00 -7.35
C THR A 140 -19.53 -12.30 -8.10
N GLY A 141 -19.63 -12.50 -9.42
CA GLY A 141 -20.70 -11.92 -10.24
C GLY A 141 -20.63 -10.39 -10.43
N PHE A 142 -19.42 -9.81 -10.47
CA PHE A 142 -19.23 -8.37 -10.62
C PHE A 142 -18.48 -8.00 -11.89
N CYS A 143 -18.81 -6.82 -12.41
CA CYS A 143 -18.14 -6.15 -13.50
C CYS A 143 -17.74 -4.74 -13.02
N VAL A 144 -16.52 -4.30 -13.35
CA VAL A 144 -16.04 -2.95 -13.05
C VAL A 144 -15.65 -2.28 -14.34
N ARG A 145 -16.21 -1.09 -14.61
CA ARG A 145 -15.90 -0.28 -15.79
C ARG A 145 -15.25 1.03 -15.39
N LEU A 146 -14.26 1.47 -16.16
CA LEU A 146 -13.72 2.82 -16.04
C LEU A 146 -14.68 3.78 -16.76
N VAL A 147 -15.17 4.81 -16.05
CA VAL A 147 -16.06 5.83 -16.62
C VAL A 147 -15.28 7.10 -16.95
N SER A 148 -14.39 7.52 -16.06
CA SER A 148 -13.50 8.66 -16.31
C SER A 148 -12.26 8.59 -15.42
N GLU A 149 -11.21 9.29 -15.83
CA GLU A 149 -9.97 9.47 -15.09
C GLU A 149 -9.60 10.95 -15.04
N ASP A 150 -9.23 11.46 -13.86
CA ASP A 150 -8.64 12.79 -13.66
C ASP A 150 -7.24 12.62 -13.05
N ILE A 151 -6.21 12.76 -13.89
CA ILE A 151 -4.81 12.58 -13.52
C ILE A 151 -4.23 13.92 -13.05
N LYS A 152 -3.70 13.95 -11.83
CA LYS A 152 -2.90 15.06 -11.27
C LYS A 152 -1.45 14.63 -11.09
N SER A 153 -0.59 15.57 -10.70
CA SER A 153 0.85 15.30 -10.55
C SER A 153 1.20 14.23 -9.51
N TYR A 154 0.41 14.08 -8.44
CA TYR A 154 0.68 13.13 -7.34
C TYR A 154 -0.49 12.23 -6.93
N TYR A 155 -1.63 12.36 -7.60
CA TYR A 155 -2.77 11.49 -7.43
C TYR A 155 -3.60 11.40 -8.69
N THR A 156 -4.41 10.35 -8.78
CA THR A 156 -5.39 10.17 -9.85
C THR A 156 -6.76 9.87 -9.22
N VAL A 157 -7.82 10.45 -9.77
CA VAL A 157 -9.20 10.11 -9.38
C VAL A 157 -9.86 9.37 -10.54
N HIS A 158 -10.21 8.11 -10.31
CA HIS A 158 -11.00 7.35 -11.26
C HIS A 158 -12.45 7.33 -10.81
N LEU A 159 -13.37 7.48 -11.76
CA LEU A 159 -14.77 7.19 -11.55
C LEU A 159 -15.05 5.81 -12.14
N LEU A 160 -15.43 4.86 -11.27
CA LEU A 160 -15.67 3.47 -11.66
C LEU A 160 -17.16 3.15 -11.53
N GLN A 161 -17.68 2.36 -12.46
CA GLN A 161 -19.01 1.76 -12.35
C GLN A 161 -18.85 0.30 -11.91
N LEU A 162 -19.35 -0.02 -10.72
CA LEU A 162 -19.42 -1.38 -10.20
C LEU A 162 -20.83 -1.93 -10.45
N GLU A 163 -20.93 -2.97 -11.28
CA GLU A 163 -22.18 -3.59 -11.71
C GLU A 163 -22.29 -5.00 -11.12
N ASN A 164 -23.42 -5.30 -10.47
CA ASN A 164 -23.81 -6.66 -10.13
C ASN A 164 -24.46 -7.31 -11.36
N ILE A 165 -23.76 -8.28 -11.96
CA ILE A 165 -24.16 -8.89 -13.23
C ILE A 165 -25.51 -9.64 -13.11
N SER A 166 -25.81 -10.19 -11.94
CA SER A 166 -27.03 -10.97 -11.73
C SER A 166 -28.29 -10.10 -11.62
N SER A 167 -28.18 -8.91 -11.01
CA SER A 167 -29.31 -8.00 -10.82
C SER A 167 -29.36 -6.85 -11.82
N GLY A 168 -28.25 -6.56 -12.51
CA GLY A 168 -28.08 -5.37 -13.34
C GLY A 168 -27.94 -4.06 -12.54
N GLU A 169 -27.98 -4.12 -11.20
CA GLU A 169 -27.78 -2.93 -10.35
C GLU A 169 -26.33 -2.44 -10.47
N SER A 170 -26.17 -1.13 -10.68
CA SER A 170 -24.86 -0.49 -10.80
C SER A 170 -24.69 0.63 -9.79
N ARG A 171 -23.46 0.82 -9.31
CA ARG A 171 -23.07 1.89 -8.38
C ARG A 171 -21.82 2.59 -8.87
N MET A 172 -21.78 3.90 -8.65
CA MET A 172 -20.59 4.70 -8.93
C MET A 172 -19.65 4.68 -7.72
N ILE A 173 -18.39 4.35 -7.96
CA ILE A 173 -17.33 4.27 -6.96
C ILE A 173 -16.23 5.27 -7.34
N SER A 174 -15.91 6.19 -6.44
CA SER A 174 -14.78 7.09 -6.59
C SER A 174 -13.50 6.39 -6.09
N HIS A 175 -12.55 6.18 -6.98
CA HIS A 175 -11.27 5.55 -6.66
C HIS A 175 -10.15 6.59 -6.66
N TYR A 176 -9.69 6.94 -5.45
CA TYR A 176 -8.65 7.94 -5.20
C TYR A 176 -7.30 7.26 -5.05
N HIS A 177 -6.40 7.46 -6.01
CA HIS A 177 -5.10 6.81 -6.06
C HIS A 177 -3.99 7.82 -5.81
N TYR A 178 -3.38 7.80 -4.62
CA TYR A 178 -2.18 8.60 -4.32
C TYR A 178 -0.93 7.89 -4.88
N THR A 179 -0.25 8.49 -5.86
CA THR A 179 0.75 7.81 -6.70
C THR A 179 2.19 8.03 -6.25
N THR A 180 2.47 9.06 -5.46
CA THR A 180 3.85 9.47 -5.10
C THR A 180 4.24 9.18 -3.65
N TRP A 181 3.41 8.47 -2.88
CA TRP A 181 3.74 8.12 -1.50
C TRP A 181 4.76 6.95 -1.45
N PRO A 182 6.01 7.17 -1.00
CA PRO A 182 7.01 6.11 -0.94
C PRO A 182 6.71 5.05 0.12
N ASP A 183 7.00 3.78 -0.17
CA ASP A 183 6.85 2.69 0.80
C ASP A 183 7.80 2.85 2.00
N PHE A 184 7.24 2.74 3.21
CA PHE A 184 7.87 3.05 4.51
C PHE A 184 8.33 4.49 4.70
N GLY A 185 8.09 5.38 3.73
CA GLY A 185 8.35 6.80 3.87
C GLY A 185 7.08 7.59 4.21
N VAL A 186 7.19 8.90 4.02
CA VAL A 186 6.13 9.88 4.21
C VAL A 186 6.03 10.76 2.96
N PRO A 187 4.88 11.41 2.70
CA PRO A 187 4.78 12.44 1.68
C PRO A 187 5.81 13.55 1.93
N GLU A 188 6.30 14.17 0.85
CA GLU A 188 7.33 15.22 0.94
C GLU A 188 6.90 16.43 1.79
N SER A 189 5.59 16.73 1.81
CA SER A 189 5.03 17.75 2.67
C SER A 189 3.60 17.39 3.11
N PRO A 190 3.13 17.92 4.25
CA PRO A 190 1.73 17.80 4.65
C PRO A 190 0.75 18.41 3.63
N ALA A 191 1.17 19.39 2.83
CA ALA A 191 0.29 20.11 1.92
C ALA A 191 -0.31 19.21 0.82
N SER A 192 0.50 18.37 0.16
CA SER A 192 -0.02 17.44 -0.86
C SER A 192 -0.91 16.36 -0.26
N PHE A 193 -0.55 15.84 0.91
CA PHE A 193 -1.37 14.89 1.64
C PHE A 193 -2.72 15.50 2.05
N LEU A 194 -2.72 16.70 2.64
CA LEU A 194 -3.94 17.38 3.08
C LEU A 194 -4.81 17.75 1.90
N ASN A 195 -4.26 18.30 0.81
CA ASN A 195 -5.03 18.59 -0.39
C ASN A 195 -5.75 17.33 -0.91
N PHE A 196 -5.05 16.19 -0.98
CA PHE A 196 -5.67 14.91 -1.35
C PHE A 196 -6.74 14.46 -0.35
N LEU A 197 -6.47 14.48 0.96
CA LEU A 197 -7.44 14.13 2.00
C LEU A 197 -8.71 14.98 1.88
N PHE A 198 -8.56 16.29 1.70
CA PHE A 198 -9.69 17.21 1.55
C PHE A 198 -10.45 16.95 0.24
N LYS A 199 -9.78 16.55 -0.86
CA LYS A 199 -10.50 16.10 -2.07
C LYS A 199 -11.37 14.86 -1.81
N VAL A 200 -10.92 13.92 -0.99
CA VAL A 200 -11.75 12.77 -0.58
C VAL A 200 -12.92 13.23 0.29
N ARG A 201 -12.69 14.14 1.25
CA ARG A 201 -13.73 14.68 2.14
C ARG A 201 -14.82 15.46 1.38
N GLU A 202 -14.41 16.37 0.50
CA GLU A 202 -15.31 17.23 -0.29
C GLU A 202 -16.25 16.44 -1.21
N SER A 203 -15.89 15.20 -1.55
CA SER A 203 -16.77 14.33 -2.34
C SER A 203 -18.01 13.84 -1.59
N GLY A 204 -18.07 14.03 -0.26
CA GLY A 204 -19.08 13.45 0.61
C GLY A 204 -18.91 11.95 0.87
N SER A 205 -17.93 11.28 0.23
CA SER A 205 -17.81 9.82 0.28
C SER A 205 -17.37 9.24 1.63
N LEU A 206 -16.91 10.07 2.56
CA LEU A 206 -16.58 9.66 3.93
C LEU A 206 -17.77 9.80 4.90
N SER A 207 -18.88 10.37 4.45
CA SER A 207 -20.02 10.76 5.27
C SER A 207 -20.87 9.56 5.71
N PRO A 208 -21.54 9.60 6.89
CA PRO A 208 -22.24 8.45 7.45
C PRO A 208 -23.48 7.98 6.68
N GLU A 209 -23.99 8.73 5.68
CA GLU A 209 -25.04 8.27 4.76
C GLU A 209 -24.58 7.15 3.81
N HIS A 210 -23.28 6.92 3.73
CA HIS A 210 -22.67 5.88 2.92
C HIS A 210 -22.04 4.79 3.77
N GLY A 211 -21.76 3.67 3.13
CA GLY A 211 -20.89 2.66 3.71
C GLY A 211 -19.49 3.19 4.01
N PRO A 212 -18.75 2.54 4.92
CA PRO A 212 -17.38 2.95 5.25
C PRO A 212 -16.50 2.98 3.99
N ALA A 213 -15.66 4.01 3.89
CA ALA A 213 -14.67 4.11 2.83
C ALA A 213 -13.64 2.98 2.97
N VAL A 214 -13.25 2.38 1.86
CA VAL A 214 -12.22 1.35 1.83
C VAL A 214 -10.88 2.03 1.59
N ILE A 215 -9.93 1.86 2.52
CA ILE A 215 -8.62 2.50 2.47
C ILE A 215 -7.56 1.40 2.49
N HIS A 216 -6.67 1.41 1.52
CA HIS A 216 -5.61 0.41 1.44
C HIS A 216 -4.27 1.01 0.98
N CYS A 217 -3.23 0.26 1.29
CA CYS A 217 -1.91 0.39 0.67
C CYS A 217 -1.48 -1.02 0.27
N SER A 218 -0.23 -1.41 0.47
CA SER A 218 0.15 -2.83 0.29
C SER A 218 -0.37 -3.72 1.42
N ALA A 219 -0.04 -3.41 2.67
CA ALA A 219 -0.45 -4.19 3.84
C ALA A 219 -1.74 -3.66 4.52
N GLY A 220 -2.13 -2.43 4.21
CA GLY A 220 -3.30 -1.78 4.81
C GLY A 220 -3.11 -1.33 6.26
N ILE A 221 -1.87 -1.00 6.67
CA ILE A 221 -1.56 -0.62 8.06
C ILE A 221 -0.71 0.65 8.19
N GLY A 222 0.39 0.80 7.43
CA GLY A 222 1.25 1.99 7.52
C GLY A 222 0.57 3.25 6.98
N ARG A 223 0.62 3.44 5.66
CA ARG A 223 0.01 4.58 4.94
C ARG A 223 -1.49 4.71 5.20
N SER A 224 -2.22 3.59 5.20
CA SER A 224 -3.66 3.56 5.52
C SER A 224 -3.95 4.00 6.96
N GLY A 225 -3.09 3.63 7.91
CA GLY A 225 -3.17 4.09 9.30
C GLY A 225 -2.92 5.59 9.41
N THR A 226 -1.88 6.11 8.74
CA THR A 226 -1.60 7.56 8.68
C THR A 226 -2.78 8.34 8.12
N PHE A 227 -3.33 7.93 6.97
CA PHE A 227 -4.47 8.61 6.35
C PHE A 227 -5.66 8.67 7.29
N SER A 228 -6.04 7.50 7.84
CA SER A 228 -7.25 7.37 8.66
C SER A 228 -7.09 8.05 10.02
N LEU A 229 -5.88 8.05 10.60
CA LEU A 229 -5.59 8.76 11.85
C LEU A 229 -5.72 10.27 11.68
N VAL A 230 -5.09 10.83 10.64
CA VAL A 230 -5.15 12.28 10.40
C VAL A 230 -6.59 12.71 10.14
N ASP A 231 -7.33 11.97 9.30
CA ASP A 231 -8.76 12.22 9.07
C ASP A 231 -9.55 12.20 10.38
N THR A 232 -9.39 11.15 11.18
CA THR A 232 -10.09 11.01 12.46
C THR A 232 -9.81 12.18 13.39
N CYS A 233 -8.53 12.54 13.60
CA CYS A 233 -8.15 13.65 14.47
C CYS A 233 -8.77 14.98 14.00
N LEU A 234 -8.76 15.25 12.70
CA LEU A 234 -9.37 16.46 12.15
C LEU A 234 -10.90 16.47 12.34
N VAL A 235 -11.60 15.34 12.16
CA VAL A 235 -13.05 15.25 12.46
C VAL A 235 -13.34 15.47 13.94
N LEU A 236 -12.50 14.94 14.83
CA LEU A 236 -12.64 15.15 16.27
C LEU A 236 -12.45 16.62 16.65
N MET A 237 -11.48 17.30 16.03
CA MET A 237 -11.26 18.74 16.18
C MET A 237 -12.40 19.61 15.65
N GLU A 238 -13.11 19.17 14.61
CA GLU A 238 -14.32 19.87 14.12
C GLU A 238 -15.48 19.76 15.12
N LYS A 239 -15.53 18.68 15.90
CA LYS A 239 -16.62 18.38 16.85
C LYS A 239 -16.35 18.86 18.27
N LYS A 240 -15.09 18.99 18.66
CA LYS A 240 -14.63 19.33 20.02
C LYS A 240 -13.74 20.57 20.00
N ASP A 241 -13.31 21.01 21.18
CA ASP A 241 -12.23 22.00 21.27
C ASP A 241 -10.89 21.39 20.79
N LEU A 242 -10.11 22.17 20.04
CA LEU A 242 -8.82 21.77 19.45
C LEU A 242 -7.83 21.22 20.48
N SER A 243 -7.92 21.72 21.72
CA SER A 243 -7.05 21.33 22.84
C SER A 243 -7.33 19.91 23.36
N SER A 244 -8.41 19.26 22.94
CA SER A 244 -8.90 18.01 23.54
C SER A 244 -8.50 16.73 22.80
N VAL A 245 -7.86 16.83 21.62
CA VAL A 245 -7.52 15.65 20.80
C VAL A 245 -6.13 15.12 21.14
N ASP A 246 -6.06 13.91 21.72
CA ASP A 246 -4.82 13.17 21.91
C ASP A 246 -4.58 12.20 20.74
N ILE A 247 -3.64 12.55 19.85
CA ILE A 247 -3.32 11.76 18.65
C ILE A 247 -2.86 10.33 19.00
N LYS A 248 -2.13 10.14 20.11
CA LYS A 248 -1.64 8.82 20.52
C LYS A 248 -2.79 7.96 20.98
N GLN A 249 -3.71 8.54 21.77
CA GLN A 249 -4.87 7.83 22.26
C GLN A 249 -5.79 7.41 21.11
N VAL A 250 -6.05 8.31 20.14
CA VAL A 250 -6.81 7.98 18.92
C VAL A 250 -6.14 6.83 18.15
N LEU A 251 -4.82 6.86 17.98
CA LEU A 251 -4.09 5.77 17.32
C LEU A 251 -4.19 4.44 18.08
N LEU A 252 -4.09 4.47 19.42
CA LEU A 252 -4.27 3.28 20.25
C LEU A 252 -5.69 2.72 20.10
N ASP A 253 -6.70 3.58 20.05
CA ASP A 253 -8.09 3.18 19.87
C ASP A 253 -8.33 2.58 18.48
N MET A 254 -7.78 3.17 17.42
CA MET A 254 -7.82 2.58 16.08
C MET A 254 -7.09 1.23 16.02
N ARG A 255 -5.96 1.09 16.73
CA ARG A 255 -5.21 -0.17 16.83
C ARG A 255 -5.96 -1.28 17.55
N LYS A 256 -7.07 -0.98 18.25
CA LYS A 256 -7.97 -2.02 18.75
C LYS A 256 -8.67 -2.79 17.62
N TYR A 257 -8.85 -2.17 16.46
CA TYR A 257 -9.55 -2.77 15.32
C TYR A 257 -8.61 -3.40 14.29
N ARG A 258 -7.40 -2.86 14.11
CA ARG A 258 -6.41 -3.42 13.19
C ARG A 258 -5.00 -3.25 13.74
N MET A 259 -4.23 -4.33 13.73
CA MET A 259 -2.85 -4.32 14.20
C MET A 259 -1.96 -3.35 13.41
N GLY A 260 -0.92 -2.83 14.06
CA GLY A 260 0.22 -2.21 13.39
C GLY A 260 -0.07 -0.93 12.60
N LEU A 261 -1.20 -0.25 12.83
CA LEU A 261 -1.48 1.03 12.17
C LEU A 261 -0.35 2.03 12.46
N ILE A 262 0.19 2.68 11.42
CA ILE A 262 1.45 3.44 11.46
C ILE A 262 2.64 2.52 11.76
N GLN A 263 3.58 2.44 10.82
CA GLN A 263 4.66 1.44 10.81
C GLN A 263 6.04 2.01 11.14
N THR A 264 6.21 3.33 11.13
CA THR A 264 7.49 3.99 11.40
C THR A 264 7.31 5.22 12.30
N PRO A 265 8.36 5.62 13.04
CA PRO A 265 8.37 6.90 13.77
C PRO A 265 8.10 8.09 12.85
N ASP A 266 8.65 8.07 11.63
CA ASP A 266 8.44 9.15 10.66
C ASP A 266 6.98 9.28 10.25
N GLN A 267 6.25 8.16 10.10
CA GLN A 267 4.81 8.20 9.84
C GLN A 267 4.02 8.77 11.01
N LEU A 268 4.42 8.48 12.26
CA LEU A 268 3.82 9.09 13.45
C LEU A 268 4.09 10.59 13.48
N ARG A 269 5.35 11.00 13.30
CA ARG A 269 5.77 12.40 13.21
C ARG A 269 5.00 13.15 12.13
N PHE A 270 4.87 12.54 10.94
CA PHE A 270 4.12 13.11 9.84
C PHE A 270 2.62 13.25 10.15
N SER A 271 2.01 12.28 10.83
CA SER A 271 0.63 12.39 11.30
C SER A 271 0.44 13.62 12.18
N TYR A 272 1.35 13.89 13.13
CA TYR A 272 1.30 15.12 13.93
C TYR A 272 1.41 16.38 13.06
N MET A 273 2.38 16.44 12.16
CA MET A 273 2.55 17.58 11.25
C MET A 273 1.30 17.85 10.42
N ALA A 274 0.68 16.79 9.88
CA ALA A 274 -0.51 16.90 9.06
C ALA A 274 -1.74 17.31 9.87
N VAL A 275 -1.89 16.82 11.11
CA VAL A 275 -2.98 17.24 12.01
C VAL A 275 -2.81 18.71 12.40
N ILE A 276 -1.60 19.14 12.79
CA ILE A 276 -1.29 20.54 13.15
C ILE A 276 -1.58 21.47 11.97
N GLU A 277 -1.10 21.12 10.78
CA GLU A 277 -1.33 21.93 9.58
C GLU A 277 -2.81 21.94 9.18
N GLY A 278 -3.48 20.78 9.23
CA GLY A 278 -4.91 20.65 8.94
C GLY A 278 -5.81 21.40 9.91
N ALA A 279 -5.43 21.48 11.19
CA ALA A 279 -6.16 22.22 12.21
C ALA A 279 -6.29 23.71 11.88
N LYS A 280 -5.32 24.29 11.18
CA LYS A 280 -5.37 25.69 10.74
C LYS A 280 -6.54 25.97 9.78
N PHE A 281 -6.88 25.01 8.93
CA PHE A 281 -8.07 25.10 8.07
C PHE A 281 -9.36 25.06 8.90
N ILE A 282 -9.44 24.15 9.88
CA ILE A 282 -10.60 24.04 10.78
C ILE A 282 -10.80 25.33 11.60
N MET A 283 -9.72 26.02 11.97
CA MET A 283 -9.75 27.31 12.67
C MET A 283 -10.26 28.49 11.82
N GLY A 284 -10.77 28.24 10.60
CA GLY A 284 -11.45 29.24 9.77
C GLY A 284 -10.56 29.91 8.72
N ASP A 285 -9.29 29.49 8.59
CA ASP A 285 -8.44 29.96 7.50
C ASP A 285 -8.75 29.20 6.20
N SER A 286 -9.84 29.60 5.56
CA SER A 286 -10.25 29.05 4.25
C SER A 286 -9.23 29.30 3.14
N THR A 287 -8.26 30.20 3.32
CA THR A 287 -7.21 30.45 2.31
C THR A 287 -6.17 29.33 2.26
N ILE A 288 -6.04 28.56 3.34
CA ILE A 288 -5.08 27.46 3.45
C ILE A 288 -5.33 26.36 2.42
N GLN A 289 -6.59 26.08 2.07
CA GLN A 289 -6.88 25.06 1.08
C GLN A 289 -6.36 25.45 -0.31
N LYS A 290 -6.52 26.73 -0.70
CA LYS A 290 -5.94 27.27 -1.93
C LYS A 290 -4.42 27.18 -1.89
N ARG A 291 -3.83 27.52 -0.74
CA ARG A 291 -2.39 27.42 -0.52
C ARG A 291 -1.87 25.98 -0.62
N TRP A 292 -2.58 24.99 -0.10
CA TRP A 292 -2.18 23.59 -0.26
C TRP A 292 -2.27 23.14 -1.71
N LYS A 293 -3.33 23.53 -2.44
CA LYS A 293 -3.43 23.26 -3.88
C LYS A 293 -2.21 23.83 -4.62
N GLU A 294 -1.88 25.10 -4.39
CA GLU A 294 -0.71 25.78 -4.98
C GLU A 294 0.62 25.11 -4.61
N LEU A 295 0.85 24.84 -3.32
CA LEU A 295 2.08 24.21 -2.83
C LEU A 295 2.22 22.75 -3.30
N SER A 296 1.10 22.04 -3.46
CA SER A 296 1.09 20.66 -3.93
C SER A 296 1.39 20.53 -5.41
N LYS A 297 1.26 21.63 -6.18
CA LYS A 297 1.50 21.65 -7.63
C LYS A 297 0.70 20.57 -8.36
N GLU A 298 -0.56 20.36 -7.97
CA GLU A 298 -1.39 19.26 -8.50
C GLU A 298 -1.60 19.35 -10.02
N ASP A 299 -1.66 20.56 -10.57
CA ASP A 299 -1.92 20.82 -12.00
C ASP A 299 -0.65 20.72 -12.88
N GLN A 300 0.51 20.38 -12.30
CA GLN A 300 1.73 20.13 -13.09
C GLN A 300 1.67 18.75 -13.76
N ALA A 301 2.41 18.59 -14.88
CA ALA A 301 2.54 17.30 -15.51
C ALA A 301 3.16 16.27 -14.53
N PRO A 302 2.67 15.02 -14.50
CA PRO A 302 3.30 13.96 -13.72
C PRO A 302 4.78 13.82 -14.10
N SER A 303 5.66 13.60 -13.11
CA SER A 303 7.07 13.43 -13.41
C SER A 303 7.32 12.11 -14.16
N SER A 304 8.16 12.14 -15.20
CA SER A 304 8.42 11.01 -16.11
C SER A 304 9.04 9.78 -15.44
N ASP A 305 9.66 9.95 -14.26
CA ASP A 305 10.21 8.85 -13.43
C ASP A 305 9.15 8.15 -12.55
N GLN A 306 7.89 8.59 -12.60
CA GLN A 306 6.84 8.19 -11.66
C GLN A 306 5.57 7.65 -12.32
N SER A 307 5.49 7.62 -13.65
CA SER A 307 4.42 6.94 -14.37
C SER A 307 4.36 5.46 -13.96
N PRO A 308 3.18 4.88 -13.70
CA PRO A 308 3.06 3.44 -13.51
C PRO A 308 3.66 2.75 -14.75
N PRO A 309 4.59 1.78 -14.61
CA PRO A 309 4.94 0.97 -15.75
C PRO A 309 3.67 0.29 -16.25
N HIS A 310 3.34 0.46 -17.54
CA HIS A 310 2.28 -0.32 -18.19
C HIS A 310 2.57 -1.81 -17.91
N PRO A 311 1.58 -2.61 -17.48
CA PRO A 311 1.79 -4.02 -17.22
C PRO A 311 1.99 -4.75 -18.54
N THR A 312 3.24 -4.80 -19.02
CA THR A 312 3.65 -5.67 -20.12
C THR A 312 3.51 -7.10 -19.60
N ARG A 313 2.47 -7.84 -20.03
CA ARG A 313 2.19 -9.27 -19.71
C ARG A 313 3.29 -9.95 -18.87
N ILE A 314 3.26 -9.72 -17.56
CA ILE A 314 4.30 -10.20 -16.66
C ILE A 314 4.01 -11.66 -16.35
N ASN A 315 4.55 -12.55 -17.18
CA ASN A 315 4.62 -13.97 -16.88
C ASN A 315 5.66 -14.17 -15.76
N THR A 316 5.18 -14.64 -14.61
CA THR A 316 5.95 -15.12 -13.45
C THR A 316 6.81 -14.07 -12.72
N GLU A 317 6.19 -13.15 -11.98
CA GLU A 317 6.90 -12.34 -10.98
C GLU A 317 6.57 -12.71 -9.53
N LYS A 318 7.61 -12.60 -8.70
CA LYS A 318 7.63 -13.01 -7.29
C LYS A 318 6.79 -12.04 -6.46
N TYR A 319 5.58 -12.45 -6.11
CA TYR A 319 4.80 -11.80 -5.07
C TYR A 319 5.56 -11.87 -3.74
N ASN A 320 5.78 -10.73 -3.09
CA ASN A 320 6.28 -10.74 -1.71
C ASN A 320 5.25 -11.47 -0.84
N GLY A 321 5.66 -12.57 -0.20
CA GLY A 321 4.86 -13.27 0.81
C GLY A 321 4.51 -14.74 0.52
N ASN A 322 4.65 -15.26 -0.70
CA ASN A 322 4.53 -16.70 -0.98
C ASN A 322 5.30 -17.10 -2.26
N SER A 323 6.41 -17.82 -2.10
CA SER A 323 7.02 -18.59 -3.18
C SER A 323 6.21 -19.87 -3.39
N VAL A 324 5.41 -19.97 -4.44
CA VAL A 324 4.76 -21.24 -4.81
C VAL A 324 5.72 -22.00 -5.73
N GLY A 325 6.42 -22.98 -5.19
CA GLY A 325 7.12 -23.99 -5.98
C GLY A 325 6.10 -24.98 -6.52
N VAL A 326 6.00 -25.10 -7.84
CA VAL A 326 5.20 -26.15 -8.49
C VAL A 326 6.04 -27.43 -8.49
N GLU A 327 5.74 -28.36 -7.59
CA GLU A 327 6.23 -29.73 -7.67
C GLU A 327 5.48 -30.43 -8.82
N LYS A 328 6.21 -30.80 -9.88
CA LYS A 328 5.70 -31.68 -10.92
C LYS A 328 5.73 -33.12 -10.39
N GLN A 329 4.56 -33.74 -10.34
CA GLN A 329 4.44 -35.20 -10.22
C GLN A 329 4.96 -35.85 -11.51
N GLU A 330 5.99 -36.69 -11.37
CA GLU A 330 6.43 -37.62 -12.41
C GLU A 330 5.60 -38.91 -12.33
N GLN A 331 4.98 -39.31 -13.44
CA GLN A 331 4.62 -40.70 -13.70
C GLN A 331 4.90 -41.05 -15.17
N ILE A 332 5.77 -42.07 -15.35
CA ILE A 332 5.72 -43.18 -16.33
C ILE A 332 5.80 -42.74 -17.82
N GLY A 333 6.63 -43.28 -18.73
CA GLY A 333 7.52 -44.42 -18.79
C GLY A 333 7.92 -44.62 -20.28
N GLU A 334 9.12 -45.15 -20.51
CA GLU A 334 9.63 -45.86 -21.71
C GLU A 334 9.59 -45.26 -23.14
N LYS A 335 10.80 -44.86 -23.58
CA LYS A 335 11.53 -45.25 -24.82
C LYS A 335 10.73 -45.62 -26.08
N THR A 336 10.97 -44.93 -27.20
CA THR A 336 11.89 -45.37 -28.29
C THR A 336 11.92 -44.37 -29.46
N ASN A 337 13.10 -44.25 -30.06
CA ASN A 337 13.46 -43.44 -31.22
C ASN A 337 12.75 -43.91 -32.51
N THR A 338 12.57 -43.02 -33.50
CA THR A 338 13.13 -43.15 -34.86
C THR A 338 12.98 -41.82 -35.64
N GLU A 339 14.09 -41.33 -36.20
CA GLU A 339 14.22 -40.20 -37.12
C GLU A 339 13.75 -40.52 -38.55
N LEU A 340 13.29 -39.50 -39.30
CA LEU A 340 13.64 -39.15 -40.70
C LEU A 340 12.60 -38.12 -41.21
N SER A 341 12.90 -36.80 -41.21
CA SER A 341 13.61 -36.00 -42.26
C SER A 341 12.78 -35.91 -43.56
N ILE A 342 12.40 -34.74 -44.11
CA ILE A 342 13.28 -33.75 -44.77
C ILE A 342 12.54 -32.39 -44.98
N LYS A 343 13.24 -31.31 -44.58
CA LYS A 343 13.49 -29.94 -45.15
C LYS A 343 12.41 -29.24 -46.00
N VAL A 344 12.18 -27.93 -45.86
CA VAL A 344 12.97 -26.77 -46.38
C VAL A 344 12.58 -25.52 -45.54
N GLN A 345 13.47 -24.90 -44.75
CA GLN A 345 14.47 -23.85 -45.02
C GLN A 345 13.92 -22.42 -44.83
N ASP A 346 14.28 -21.79 -43.70
CA ASP A 346 14.76 -20.40 -43.72
C ASP A 346 15.75 -20.14 -42.58
N THR A 347 16.79 -19.39 -42.90
CA THR A 347 18.10 -19.35 -42.26
C THR A 347 18.39 -18.00 -41.60
N MET A 348 19.30 -18.02 -40.62
CA MET A 348 20.14 -16.90 -40.13
C MET A 348 19.47 -15.81 -39.28
N ASP A 349 19.25 -16.08 -37.97
CA ASP A 349 19.30 -15.00 -36.96
C ASP A 349 19.64 -15.46 -35.52
N GLY A 350 19.38 -16.73 -35.17
CA GLY A 350 19.53 -17.22 -33.77
C GLY A 350 20.96 -17.43 -33.23
N SER A 351 22.00 -17.40 -34.07
CA SER A 351 23.38 -17.74 -33.65
C SER A 351 24.13 -16.57 -33.00
N ILE A 352 23.87 -15.34 -33.45
CA ILE A 352 24.55 -14.14 -32.94
C ILE A 352 23.98 -13.79 -31.56
N GLU A 353 22.67 -13.86 -31.39
CA GLU A 353 21.99 -13.48 -30.15
C GLU A 353 22.36 -14.42 -28.97
N SER A 354 22.51 -15.73 -29.23
CA SER A 354 22.92 -16.70 -28.22
C SER A 354 24.38 -16.51 -27.77
N THR A 355 25.25 -16.11 -28.69
CA THR A 355 26.67 -15.84 -28.41
C THR A 355 26.85 -14.54 -27.61
N VAL A 356 26.07 -13.49 -27.94
CA VAL A 356 26.06 -12.22 -27.19
C VAL A 356 25.52 -12.42 -25.77
N ARG A 357 24.42 -13.18 -25.60
CA ARG A 357 23.88 -13.50 -24.27
C ARG A 357 24.85 -14.33 -23.42
N LYS A 358 25.64 -15.21 -24.03
CA LYS A 358 26.68 -15.98 -23.31
C LYS A 358 27.82 -15.09 -22.85
N ARG A 359 28.33 -14.19 -23.69
CA ARG A 359 29.38 -13.21 -23.31
C ARG A 359 28.92 -12.28 -22.20
N LEU A 360 27.72 -11.71 -22.30
CA LEU A 360 27.16 -10.83 -21.24
C LEU A 360 27.01 -11.55 -19.89
N ARG A 361 26.73 -12.86 -19.90
CA ARG A 361 26.65 -13.67 -18.69
C ARG A 361 28.03 -13.97 -18.10
N GLU A 362 29.03 -14.18 -18.93
CA GLU A 362 30.43 -14.39 -18.51
C GLU A 362 31.04 -13.08 -17.97
N ASP A 363 30.77 -11.94 -18.61
CA ASP A 363 31.20 -10.61 -18.13
C ASP A 363 30.58 -10.26 -16.78
N ARG A 364 29.28 -10.55 -16.58
CA ARG A 364 28.62 -10.38 -15.29
C ARG A 364 29.23 -11.25 -14.20
N LYS A 365 29.64 -12.49 -14.52
CA LYS A 365 30.32 -13.39 -13.58
C LYS A 365 31.71 -12.88 -13.23
N ALA A 366 32.49 -12.43 -14.22
CA ALA A 366 33.83 -11.87 -14.01
C ALA A 366 33.78 -10.60 -13.16
N HIS A 367 32.86 -9.68 -13.46
CA HIS A 367 32.68 -8.44 -12.71
C HIS A 367 32.24 -8.68 -11.26
N THR A 368 31.37 -9.69 -11.04
CA THR A 368 30.96 -10.10 -9.69
C THR A 368 32.13 -10.71 -8.91
N ALA A 369 32.93 -11.57 -9.54
CA ALA A 369 34.12 -12.16 -8.93
C ALA A 369 35.16 -11.09 -8.54
N GLN A 370 35.35 -10.06 -9.38
CA GLN A 370 36.26 -8.95 -9.12
C GLN A 370 35.80 -8.08 -7.95
N LYS A 371 34.48 -7.79 -7.85
CA LYS A 371 33.89 -7.09 -6.70
C LYS A 371 34.04 -7.87 -5.39
N VAL A 372 33.82 -9.19 -5.43
CA VAL A 372 34.03 -10.06 -4.26
C VAL A 372 35.50 -10.07 -3.83
N HIS A 373 36.44 -10.08 -4.78
CA HIS A 373 37.86 -10.00 -4.47
C HIS A 373 38.26 -8.65 -3.82
N GLN A 374 37.74 -7.53 -4.35
CA GLN A 374 37.96 -6.20 -3.75
C GLN A 374 37.38 -6.09 -2.34
N MET A 375 36.20 -6.68 -2.08
CA MET A 375 35.62 -6.71 -0.74
C MET A 375 36.49 -7.52 0.24
N LYS A 376 37.02 -8.67 -0.19
CA LYS A 376 37.93 -9.48 0.63
C LYS A 376 39.24 -8.76 0.96
N GLN A 377 39.80 -8.01 0.00
CA GLN A 377 41.00 -7.19 0.25
C GLN A 377 40.73 -6.06 1.25
N LYS A 378 39.59 -5.35 1.13
CA LYS A 378 39.20 -4.30 2.07
C LYS A 378 38.96 -4.83 3.48
N LEU A 379 38.35 -6.01 3.63
CA LEU A 379 38.16 -6.66 4.93
C LEU A 379 39.51 -7.02 5.57
N SER A 380 40.43 -7.59 4.80
CA SER A 380 41.79 -7.92 5.26
C SER A 380 42.60 -6.69 5.69
N GLU A 381 42.50 -5.58 4.95
CA GLU A 381 43.13 -4.30 5.33
C GLU A 381 42.53 -3.71 6.60
N THR A 382 41.22 -3.83 6.78
CA THR A 382 40.52 -3.33 7.97
C THR A 382 40.90 -4.14 9.21
N GLU A 383 41.04 -5.46 9.08
CA GLU A 383 41.54 -6.33 10.15
C GLU A 383 43.02 -6.05 10.49
N ARG A 384 43.86 -5.79 9.48
CA ARG A 384 45.26 -5.38 9.69
C ARG A 384 45.37 -4.04 10.41
N LYS A 385 44.47 -3.09 10.16
CA LYS A 385 44.43 -1.79 10.86
C LYS A 385 43.94 -1.93 12.31
N ARG A 386 43.05 -2.89 12.60
CA ARG A 386 42.60 -3.20 13.98
C ARG A 386 43.66 -3.86 14.85
N LYS A 387 44.65 -4.55 14.27
CA LYS A 387 45.71 -5.27 14.99
C LYS A 387 46.99 -4.46 15.25
N ARG A 388 47.06 -3.18 14.88
CA ARG A 388 48.23 -2.33 15.22
C ARG A 388 48.10 -1.83 16.68
N PRO A 389 49.10 -2.05 17.56
CA PRO A 389 49.08 -1.49 18.91
C PRO A 389 49.19 0.04 18.84
N ARG A 390 48.41 0.75 19.66
CA ARG A 390 48.58 2.19 19.86
C ARG A 390 49.86 2.43 20.65
N LEU A 391 50.88 2.95 19.97
CA LEU A 391 52.02 3.60 20.63
C LEU A 391 51.59 5.02 20.99
N THR A 392 51.66 5.31 22.29
CA THR A 392 52.04 6.57 22.98
C THR A 392 51.06 6.93 24.10
N ASP A 393 51.34 6.39 25.29
CA ASP A 393 51.25 7.12 26.58
C ASP A 393 52.62 6.92 27.25
N ILE A 394 53.50 7.92 27.15
CA ILE A 394 54.61 8.21 28.08
C ILE A 394 54.64 9.71 28.27
#